data_AF-A0A920VBK7-F1
#
_entry.id   AF-A0A920VBK7-F1
#
_cell.length_a   1.000
_cell.length_b   1.000
_cell.length_c   1.000
_cell.angle_alpha   90.00
_cell.angle_beta   90.00
_cell.angle_gamma   90.00
#
_symmetry.space_group_name_H-M   'P 1'
#
loop_
_entity.id
_entity.type
_entity.pdbx_description
1 polymer ?
#
loop_
_entity_poly.entity_id
_entity_poly.type
_entity_poly.pdbx_seq_one_letter_code
_entity_poly.pdbx_strand_id
1 'polypeptide(L)' 'MQFWTLGVSAPRRAGEFGRRAEDAGWHGLLVVDSQNLSGDSYVALTAAALATSNLGLGPG' A
#
# COMPACT_ATOMS: atom_id res chain seq x y z
N MET A 1 5.69 -17.99 -7.52
CA MET A 1 6.42 -17.17 -6.53
C MET A 1 5.69 -15.85 -6.40
N GLN A 2 5.46 -15.35 -5.18
CA GLN A 2 4.81 -14.05 -4.98
C GLN A 2 5.88 -12.96 -4.84
N PHE A 3 5.62 -11.81 -5.45
CA PHE A 3 6.47 -10.63 -5.36
C PHE A 3 5.65 -9.47 -4.79
N TRP A 4 6.20 -8.83 -3.78
CA TRP A 4 5.59 -7.73 -3.05
C TRP A 4 6.51 -6.51 -3.10
N THR A 5 5.92 -5.31 -3.10
CA THR A 5 6.66 -4.05 -3.04
C THR A 5 6.42 -3.34 -1.71
N LEU A 6 7.40 -2.56 -1.26
CA LEU A 6 7.33 -1.76 -0.03
C LEU A 6 7.22 -0.27 -0.37
N GLY A 7 6.33 0.43 0.32
CA GLY A 7 6.13 1.88 0.18
C GLY A 7 6.03 2.59 1.53
N VAL A 8 5.85 3.91 1.48
CA VAL A 8 5.62 4.73 2.66
C VAL A 8 4.12 4.84 2.99
N SER A 9 3.78 4.94 4.27
CA SER A 9 2.41 5.23 4.70
C SER A 9 2.02 6.67 4.37
N ALA A 10 1.50 6.89 3.15
CA ALA A 10 1.06 8.19 2.65
C ALA A 10 -0.45 8.19 2.36
N PRO A 11 -1.32 8.39 3.38
CA PRO A 11 -2.78 8.24 3.26
C PRO A 11 -3.43 8.90 2.04
N ARG A 12 -3.01 10.14 1.71
CA ARG A 12 -3.59 10.89 0.58
C ARG A 12 -3.20 10.34 -0.80
N ARG A 13 -2.13 9.54 -0.89
CA ARG A 13 -1.59 8.97 -2.13
C ARG A 13 -1.63 7.45 -2.18
N ALA A 14 -1.96 6.78 -1.08
CA ALA A 14 -1.90 5.33 -0.99
C ALA A 14 -2.82 4.62 -2.01
N GLY A 15 -3.96 5.22 -2.38
CA GLY A 15 -4.78 4.72 -3.49
C GLY A 15 -4.11 4.80 -4.87
N GLU A 16 -3.31 5.84 -5.14
CA GLU A 16 -2.47 5.94 -6.34
C GLU A 16 -1.37 4.87 -6.33
N PHE A 17 -0.76 4.64 -5.17
CA PHE A 17 0.30 3.64 -5.01
C PHE A 17 -0.23 2.22 -5.16
N GLY A 18 -1.38 1.91 -4.57
CA GLY A 18 -2.09 0.64 -4.73
C GLY A 18 -2.38 0.35 -6.20
N ARG A 19 -3.03 1.27 -6.93
CA ARG A 19 -3.32 1.09 -8.36
C ARG A 19 -2.06 0.85 -9.18
N ARG A 20 -1.01 1.66 -8.97
CA ARG A 20 0.26 1.45 -9.67
C ARG A 20 0.90 0.10 -9.38
N ALA A 21 0.81 -0.38 -8.14
CA ALA A 21 1.34 -1.70 -7.78
C ALA A 21 0.52 -2.82 -8.44
N GLU A 22 -0.80 -2.72 -8.42
CA GLU A 22 -1.71 -3.68 -9.06
C GLU A 22 -1.54 -3.70 -10.59
N ASP A 23 -1.51 -2.54 -11.24
CA ASP A 23 -1.30 -2.39 -12.69
C ASP A 23 0.07 -2.93 -13.14
N ALA A 24 1.09 -2.85 -12.26
CA ALA A 24 2.42 -3.38 -12.51
C ALA A 24 2.54 -4.89 -12.22
N GLY A 25 1.47 -5.55 -11.78
CA GLY A 25 1.43 -7.00 -11.54
C GLY A 25 2.06 -7.44 -10.22
N TRP A 26 2.19 -6.55 -9.23
CA TRP A 26 2.60 -6.96 -7.88
C TRP A 26 1.52 -7.81 -7.20
N HIS A 27 1.95 -8.76 -6.38
CA HIS A 27 1.02 -9.57 -5.58
C HIS A 27 0.55 -8.83 -4.32
N GLY A 28 1.33 -7.84 -3.88
CA GLY A 28 0.91 -6.98 -2.79
C GLY A 28 1.80 -5.76 -2.55
N LEU A 29 1.26 -4.85 -1.75
CA LEU A 29 1.88 -3.61 -1.28
C LEU A 29 1.97 -3.65 0.25
N LEU A 30 3.20 -3.54 0.75
CA LEU A 30 3.48 -3.26 2.15
C LEU A 30 3.69 -1.76 2.35
N VAL A 31 3.32 -1.24 3.51
CA VAL A 31 3.64 0.14 3.92
C VAL A 31 4.35 0.18 5.26
N VAL A 32 5.31 1.08 5.40
CA VAL A 32 6.06 1.25 6.66
C VAL A 32 5.15 1.66 7.81
N ASP A 33 5.33 1.03 8.97
CA ASP A 33 4.69 1.44 10.22
C ASP A 33 5.64 2.31 11.05
N SER A 34 5.83 3.56 10.59
CA SER A 34 6.71 4.54 11.24
C SER A 34 5.97 5.86 11.38
N GLN A 35 4.96 5.88 12.26
CA GLN A 35 4.07 7.04 12.44
C GLN A 35 4.82 8.33 12.85
N ASN A 36 6.04 8.21 13.38
CA ASN A 36 6.92 9.35 13.65
C ASN A 36 7.51 10.01 12.38
N LEU A 37 7.50 9.31 11.24
CA LEU A 37 8.09 9.73 9.96
C LEU A 37 7.14 9.55 8.76
N SER A 38 5.95 9.00 8.98
CA SER A 38 4.95 8.69 7.96
C SER A 38 3.54 8.81 8.54
N GLY A 39 2.53 8.82 7.68
CA GLY A 39 1.14 8.80 8.12
C GLY A 39 0.76 7.46 8.75
N ASP A 40 -0.50 7.38 9.20
CA ASP A 40 -1.04 6.15 9.76
C ASP A 40 -1.10 5.03 8.71
N SER A 41 -0.54 3.87 9.06
CA SER A 41 -0.39 2.70 8.19
C SER A 41 -1.74 2.10 7.83
N TYR A 42 -2.68 1.98 8.77
CA TYR A 42 -4.01 1.45 8.49
C TYR A 42 -4.89 2.39 7.67
N VAL A 43 -4.77 3.72 7.86
CA VAL A 43 -5.45 4.68 6.99
C VAL A 43 -4.89 4.62 5.56
N ALA A 44 -3.56 4.52 5.40
CA ALA A 44 -2.95 4.34 4.08
C ALA A 44 -3.39 3.04 3.41
N LEU A 45 -3.37 1.92 4.13
CA LEU A 45 -3.83 0.63 3.62
C LEU A 45 -5.32 0.64 3.28
N THR A 46 -6.15 1.33 4.06
CA THR A 46 -7.58 1.51 3.73
C THR A 46 -7.75 2.28 2.42
N ALA A 47 -7.00 3.36 2.22
CA ALA A 47 -7.04 4.12 0.97
C ALA A 47 -6.52 3.31 -0.23
N ALA A 48 -5.54 2.43 -0.04
CA ALA A 48 -5.12 1.47 -1.06
C ALA A 48 -6.23 0.44 -1.36
N ALA A 49 -6.84 -0.14 -0.31
CA ALA A 49 -7.92 -1.12 -0.43
C ALA A 49 -9.15 -0.60 -1.18
N LEU A 50 -9.49 0.68 -1.01
CA LEU A 50 -10.58 1.32 -1.74
C LEU A 50 -10.27 1.54 -3.23
N ALA A 51 -9.00 1.48 -3.64
CA ALA A 51 -8.55 1.81 -4.98
C ALA A 51 -8.11 0.59 -5.81
N THR A 52 -8.00 -0.59 -5.19
CA THR A 52 -7.53 -1.85 -5.82
C THR A 52 -8.55 -2.97 -5.67
N SER A 53 -8.41 -4.04 -6.44
CA SER A 53 -9.37 -5.15 -6.43
C SER A 53 -8.83 -6.47 -5.86
N ASN A 54 -7.57 -6.80 -6.15
CA ASN A 54 -6.95 -8.08 -5.83
C ASN A 54 -5.55 -7.94 -5.20
N LEU A 55 -5.03 -6.72 -5.07
CA LEU A 55 -3.74 -6.46 -4.44
C LEU A 55 -3.75 -6.83 -2.94
N GLY A 56 -2.78 -7.65 -2.50
CA GLY A 56 -2.55 -7.91 -1.09
C GLY A 56 -2.01 -6.67 -0.36
N LEU A 57 -2.46 -6.43 0.87
CA LEU A 57 -2.16 -5.21 1.62
C LEU A 57 -1.69 -5.55 3.04
N GLY A 58 -0.65 -4.88 3.53
CA GLY A 58 -0.22 -5.06 4.92
C GLY A 58 0.80 -4.03 5.39
N PRO A 59 1.01 -3.91 6.71
CA PRO A 59 2.18 -3.22 7.25
C PRO A 59 3.44 -4.08 7.00
N GLY A 60 4.61 -3.45 6.84
CA GLY A 60 5.89 -4.15 6.66
C GLY A 60 7.10 -3.24 6.59
#